data_AF-A0A1V6M0X5-F1
#
_entry.id   AF-A0A1V6M0X5-F1
#
_cell.length_a   1.000
_cell.length_b   1.000
_cell.length_c   1.000
_cell.angle_alpha   90.00
_cell.angle_beta   90.00
_cell.angle_gamma   90.00
#
_symmetry.space_group_name_H-M   'P 1'
#
loop_
_entity.id
_entity.type
_entity.pdbx_description
1 polymer ?
#
loop_
_entity_poly.entity_id
_entity_poly.type
_entity_poly.pdbx_seq_one_letter_code
_entity_poly.pdbx_strand_id
1 'polypeptide(L)'
;MKNQYFGDINDYVKYGLLRCFAKAGLRIGVCWMLTPDDKRSDGRKIKYLSRPNEWAGHDSRLFNHLSKTLGARDGKHIRHIEGPIHIPHARFFGALVTDSLAERIAWRKDMFAVLDGSDLLFFDPDNGIEVPSKAVGRKDSSKYIYWEELTESWKRAKSLLVFQHFPRMKRNEYISARVEEMASRLSGSLVIPLRSPNVLFLLAFRPTDSTQILSAMEFIEKNWSRRVWRHNGT
;
A
#
# COMPACT_ATOMS: atom_id res chain seq x y z
N MET A 1 -1.67 1.01 8.64
CA MET A 1 -3.03 1.53 8.34
C MET A 1 -3.87 1.60 9.60
N LYS A 2 -4.87 2.48 9.68
CA LYS A 2 -5.89 2.53 10.75
C LYS A 2 -7.29 2.61 10.17
N ASN A 3 -8.27 1.97 10.81
CA ASN A 3 -9.66 1.99 10.34
C ASN A 3 -10.26 3.40 10.36
N GLN A 4 -9.90 4.23 11.34
CA GLN A 4 -10.41 5.60 11.43
C GLN A 4 -10.08 6.50 10.23
N TYR A 5 -9.05 6.15 9.45
CA TYR A 5 -8.64 6.88 8.25
C TYR A 5 -9.14 6.27 6.94
N PHE A 6 -9.91 5.19 7.01
CA PHE A 6 -10.47 4.52 5.84
C PHE A 6 -11.12 5.51 4.88
N GLY A 7 -10.78 5.36 3.59
CA GLY A 7 -11.36 6.13 2.50
C GLY A 7 -10.86 7.57 2.43
N ASP A 8 -9.70 7.88 3.00
CA ASP A 8 -9.02 9.13 2.71
C ASP A 8 -8.51 9.18 1.25
N ILE A 9 -7.95 10.33 0.87
CA ILE A 9 -7.39 10.52 -0.47
C ILE A 9 -6.26 9.54 -0.83
N ASN A 10 -5.47 9.10 0.15
CA ASN A 10 -4.38 8.16 -0.10
C ASN A 10 -4.94 6.75 -0.30
N ASP A 11 -5.98 6.37 0.43
CA ASP A 11 -6.74 5.15 0.22
C ASP A 11 -7.39 5.11 -1.16
N TYR A 12 -7.97 6.22 -1.64
CA TYR A 12 -8.52 6.28 -2.99
C TYR A 12 -7.45 5.98 -4.05
N VAL A 13 -6.27 6.60 -3.93
CA VAL A 13 -5.13 6.34 -4.82
C VAL A 13 -4.67 4.89 -4.68
N LYS A 14 -4.44 4.42 -3.45
CA LYS A 14 -3.99 3.06 -3.11
C LYS A 14 -4.89 2.00 -3.73
N TYR A 15 -6.19 2.06 -3.47
CA TYR A 15 -7.15 1.10 -4.00
C TYR A 15 -7.24 1.18 -5.53
N GLY A 16 -7.12 2.38 -6.10
CA GLY A 16 -7.00 2.60 -7.53
C GLY A 16 -5.81 1.88 -8.16
N LEU A 17 -4.63 2.01 -7.55
CA LEU A 17 -3.41 1.31 -7.98
C LEU A 17 -3.59 -0.21 -7.89
N LEU A 18 -4.11 -0.72 -6.77
CA LEU A 18 -4.39 -2.15 -6.61
C LEU A 18 -5.35 -2.67 -7.68
N ARG A 19 -6.38 -1.89 -8.04
CA ARG A 19 -7.30 -2.24 -9.14
C ARG A 19 -6.62 -2.25 -10.50
N CYS A 20 -5.65 -1.37 -10.75
CA CYS A 20 -4.82 -1.42 -11.96
C CYS A 20 -3.98 -2.70 -12.02
N PHE A 21 -3.33 -3.11 -10.93
CA PHE A 21 -2.57 -4.36 -10.87
C PHE A 21 -3.47 -5.59 -11.04
N ALA A 22 -4.63 -5.61 -10.39
CA ALA A 22 -5.59 -6.72 -10.52
C ALA A 22 -6.13 -6.81 -11.95
N LYS A 23 -6.42 -5.67 -12.59
CA LYS A 23 -6.86 -5.61 -13.99
C LYS A 23 -5.80 -6.12 -14.96
N ALA A 24 -4.51 -5.96 -14.64
CA ALA A 24 -3.42 -6.53 -15.40
C ALA A 24 -3.23 -8.04 -15.17
N GLY A 25 -4.07 -8.67 -14.34
CA GLY A 25 -4.10 -10.11 -14.12
C GLY A 25 -3.27 -10.60 -12.93
N LEU A 26 -2.77 -9.71 -12.08
CA LEU A 26 -2.05 -10.12 -10.87
C LEU A 26 -3.01 -10.54 -9.76
N ARG A 27 -2.74 -11.69 -9.12
CA ARG A 27 -3.39 -12.06 -7.85
C ARG A 27 -2.74 -11.27 -6.74
N ILE A 28 -3.51 -10.40 -6.09
CA ILE A 28 -2.97 -9.48 -5.08
C ILE A 28 -3.17 -10.06 -3.69
N GLY A 29 -2.13 -10.05 -2.88
CA GLY A 29 -2.23 -10.25 -1.43
C GLY A 29 -2.09 -8.91 -0.72
N VAL A 30 -3.10 -8.48 0.00
CA VAL A 30 -3.14 -7.20 0.71
C VAL A 30 -2.91 -7.43 2.20
N CYS A 31 -1.77 -6.97 2.69
CA CYS A 31 -1.48 -6.90 4.11
C CYS A 31 -1.71 -5.47 4.60
N TRP A 32 -2.84 -5.24 5.28
CA TRP A 32 -3.22 -3.90 5.74
C TRP A 32 -2.31 -3.36 6.85
N MET A 33 -1.60 -4.24 7.57
CA MET A 33 -0.79 -3.87 8.73
C MET A 33 -1.54 -2.92 9.67
N LEU A 34 -2.71 -3.38 10.15
CA LEU A 34 -3.59 -2.55 10.97
C LEU A 34 -2.92 -2.22 12.29
N THR A 35 -2.99 -0.96 12.68
CA THR A 35 -2.69 -0.51 14.04
C THR A 35 -3.98 -0.05 14.72
N PRO A 36 -4.05 -0.07 16.06
CA PRO A 36 -5.22 0.42 16.78
C PRO A 36 -5.53 1.87 16.44
N ASP A 37 -6.80 2.21 16.39
CA ASP A 37 -7.27 3.59 16.31
C ASP A 37 -6.73 4.42 17.49
N ASP A 38 -6.58 5.72 17.27
CA ASP A 38 -6.16 6.67 18.30
C ASP A 38 -7.20 7.79 18.47
N LYS A 39 -6.96 8.69 19.42
CA LYS A 39 -7.91 9.78 19.72
C LYS A 39 -7.84 10.95 18.73
N ARG A 40 -7.05 10.85 17.65
CA ARG A 40 -6.83 11.96 16.71
C ARG A 40 -7.81 11.90 15.54
N SER A 41 -8.22 13.09 15.07
CA SER A 41 -9.13 13.26 13.93
C SER A 41 -8.51 14.01 12.75
N ASP A 42 -7.28 14.54 12.91
CA ASP A 42 -6.59 15.44 11.97
C ASP A 42 -6.09 14.76 10.68
N GLY A 43 -6.02 13.42 10.65
CA GLY A 43 -5.61 12.64 9.48
C GLY A 43 -6.68 12.46 8.39
N ARG A 44 -7.94 12.82 8.64
CA ARG A 44 -9.05 12.50 7.72
C ARG A 44 -9.08 13.42 6.50
N LYS A 45 -8.59 12.94 5.35
CA LYS A 45 -8.55 13.69 4.08
C LYS A 45 -9.64 13.27 3.08
N ILE A 46 -10.92 13.36 3.46
CA ILE A 46 -12.06 12.94 2.63
C ILE A 46 -12.64 14.03 1.72
N LYS A 47 -12.14 15.27 1.78
CA LYS A 47 -12.67 16.42 1.00
C LYS A 47 -12.64 16.22 -0.51
N TYR A 48 -11.87 15.26 -1.02
CA TYR A 48 -11.85 14.91 -2.44
C TYR A 48 -13.19 14.35 -2.94
N LEU A 49 -13.99 13.73 -2.04
CA LEU A 49 -15.31 13.17 -2.37
C LEU A 49 -16.35 14.25 -2.71
N SER A 50 -16.14 15.49 -2.28
CA SER A 50 -17.00 16.63 -2.64
C SER A 50 -16.52 17.34 -3.93
N ARG A 51 -15.56 16.75 -4.66
CA ARG A 51 -14.97 17.31 -5.89
C ARG A 51 -15.00 16.29 -7.03
N PRO A 52 -16.19 15.81 -7.44
CA PRO A 52 -16.32 14.73 -8.42
C PRO A 52 -15.66 15.07 -9.77
N ASN A 53 -15.76 16.32 -10.22
CA ASN A 53 -15.14 16.79 -11.48
C ASN A 53 -13.60 16.63 -11.47
N GLU A 54 -12.98 16.65 -10.29
CA GLU A 54 -11.52 16.52 -10.14
C GLU A 54 -11.05 15.09 -9.87
N TRP A 55 -11.92 14.22 -9.31
CA TRP A 55 -11.49 12.95 -8.71
C TRP A 55 -12.25 11.73 -9.22
N ALA A 56 -13.53 11.84 -9.56
CA ALA A 56 -14.34 10.69 -9.95
C ALA A 56 -13.90 10.09 -11.30
N GLY A 57 -13.23 10.87 -12.15
CA GLY A 57 -12.71 10.40 -13.44
C GLY A 57 -11.55 9.39 -13.34
N HIS A 58 -10.87 9.28 -12.19
CA HIS A 58 -9.75 8.35 -12.00
C HIS A 58 -10.22 6.89 -11.83
N ASP A 59 -11.26 6.67 -11.03
CA ASP A 59 -12.02 5.42 -10.95
C ASP A 59 -13.40 5.72 -10.39
N SER A 60 -14.39 5.90 -11.28
CA SER A 60 -15.73 6.34 -10.89
C SER A 60 -16.46 5.32 -10.03
N ARG A 61 -16.19 4.02 -10.23
CA ARG A 61 -16.80 2.95 -9.42
C ARG A 61 -16.26 2.99 -8.01
N LEU A 62 -14.95 3.09 -7.86
CA LEU A 62 -14.31 3.21 -6.55
C LEU A 62 -14.71 4.51 -5.84
N PHE A 63 -14.74 5.63 -6.55
CA PHE A 63 -15.13 6.93 -5.99
C PHE A 63 -16.55 6.90 -5.43
N ASN A 64 -17.51 6.42 -6.23
CA ASN A 64 -18.91 6.31 -5.81
C ASN A 64 -19.08 5.36 -4.63
N HIS A 65 -18.34 4.25 -4.63
CA HIS A 65 -18.34 3.31 -3.51
C HIS A 65 -17.87 3.95 -2.21
N LEU A 66 -16.72 4.64 -2.21
CA LEU A 66 -16.19 5.33 -1.04
C LEU A 66 -17.12 6.46 -0.57
N SER A 67 -17.68 7.23 -1.49
CA SER A 67 -18.64 8.30 -1.19
C SER A 67 -19.88 7.77 -0.47
N LYS A 68 -20.47 6.68 -0.96
CA LYS A 68 -21.63 6.03 -0.34
C LYS A 68 -21.27 5.41 1.01
N THR A 69 -20.17 4.68 1.08
CA THR A 69 -19.75 3.93 2.28
C THR A 69 -19.47 4.86 3.45
N LEU A 70 -18.73 5.96 3.22
CA LEU A 70 -18.35 6.89 4.29
C LEU A 70 -19.52 7.71 4.87
N GLY A 71 -20.68 7.68 4.21
CA GLY A 71 -21.93 8.22 4.74
C GLY A 71 -22.62 7.31 5.77
N ALA A 72 -22.23 6.04 5.87
CA ALA A 72 -22.80 5.08 6.81
C ALA A 72 -22.18 5.19 8.22
N ARG A 73 -22.94 4.77 9.24
CA ARG A 73 -22.53 4.83 10.67
C ARG A 73 -21.25 4.04 10.96
N ASP A 74 -21.05 2.93 10.26
CA ASP A 74 -19.92 2.01 10.36
C ASP A 74 -18.99 2.09 9.13
N GLY A 75 -19.12 3.15 8.33
CA GLY A 75 -18.46 3.30 7.03
C GLY A 75 -16.94 3.42 7.06
N LYS A 76 -16.31 3.44 8.25
CA LYS A 76 -14.87 3.63 8.45
C LYS A 76 -14.20 2.34 8.89
N HIS A 77 -14.16 1.38 7.97
CA HIS A 77 -13.56 0.09 8.24
C HIS A 77 -13.06 -0.56 6.95
N ILE A 78 -11.86 -1.13 6.96
CA ILE A 78 -11.25 -1.76 5.78
C ILE A 78 -12.12 -2.85 5.14
N ARG A 79 -12.95 -3.55 5.93
CA ARG A 79 -13.93 -4.55 5.44
C ARG A 79 -14.78 -4.06 4.26
N HIS A 80 -15.01 -2.75 4.14
CA HIS A 80 -15.79 -2.20 3.05
C HIS A 80 -15.04 -2.14 1.71
N ILE A 81 -13.74 -2.38 1.68
CA ILE A 81 -12.96 -2.55 0.43
C ILE A 81 -12.47 -3.99 0.26
N GLU A 82 -12.60 -4.83 1.28
CA GLU A 82 -12.26 -6.25 1.19
C GLU A 82 -13.32 -6.97 0.36
N GLY A 83 -12.90 -7.55 -0.76
CA GLY A 83 -13.76 -8.41 -1.56
C GLY A 83 -13.52 -8.31 -3.06
N PRO A 84 -13.98 -9.33 -3.81
CA PRO A 84 -13.71 -9.47 -5.25
C PRO A 84 -14.35 -8.37 -6.11
N ILE A 85 -15.41 -7.73 -5.61
CA ILE A 85 -16.06 -6.59 -6.29
C ILE A 85 -15.12 -5.36 -6.33
N HIS A 86 -14.29 -5.21 -5.30
CA HIS A 86 -13.41 -4.05 -5.13
C HIS A 86 -12.01 -4.30 -5.67
N ILE A 87 -11.42 -5.46 -5.38
CA ILE A 87 -10.13 -5.86 -5.95
C ILE A 87 -10.28 -7.34 -6.36
N PRO A 88 -10.49 -7.62 -7.66
CA PRO A 88 -10.72 -8.98 -8.14
C PRO A 88 -9.61 -9.94 -7.72
N HIS A 89 -10.00 -11.11 -7.24
CA HIS A 89 -9.11 -12.21 -6.83
C HIS A 89 -8.08 -11.84 -5.75
N ALA A 90 -8.27 -10.72 -5.04
CA ALA A 90 -7.40 -10.34 -3.95
C ALA A 90 -7.66 -11.17 -2.69
N ARG A 91 -6.58 -11.44 -1.96
CA ARG A 91 -6.63 -11.96 -0.59
C ARG A 91 -6.28 -10.84 0.37
N PHE A 92 -6.90 -10.83 1.54
CA PHE A 92 -6.78 -9.75 2.51
C PHE A 92 -6.35 -10.30 3.85
N PHE A 93 -5.39 -9.61 4.47
CA PHE A 93 -4.95 -9.87 5.83
C PHE A 93 -5.07 -8.58 6.65
N GLY A 94 -6.09 -8.55 7.51
CA GLY A 94 -6.48 -7.40 8.33
C GLY A 94 -6.25 -7.59 9.82
N ALA A 95 -5.34 -8.48 10.24
CA ALA A 95 -5.02 -8.64 11.66
C ALA A 95 -4.20 -7.45 12.20
N LEU A 96 -4.43 -7.08 13.46
CA LEU A 96 -3.66 -6.03 14.14
C LEU A 96 -2.18 -6.44 14.26
N VAL A 97 -1.28 -5.53 13.89
CA VAL A 97 0.16 -5.66 14.15
C VAL A 97 0.41 -5.17 15.57
N THR A 98 1.09 -5.97 16.38
CA THR A 98 1.46 -5.57 17.74
C THR A 98 2.93 -5.19 17.83
N ASP A 99 3.28 -4.46 18.90
CA ASP A 99 4.65 -4.12 19.20
C ASP A 99 5.42 -5.29 19.83
N SER A 100 4.76 -6.39 20.21
CA SER A 100 5.38 -7.57 20.81
C SER A 100 6.07 -8.42 19.75
N LEU A 101 7.36 -8.70 19.93
CA LEU A 101 8.12 -9.51 18.97
C LEU A 101 7.53 -10.92 18.82
N ALA A 102 7.13 -11.57 19.91
CA ALA A 102 6.57 -12.91 19.89
C ALA A 102 5.25 -12.97 19.12
N GLU A 103 4.35 -12.02 19.39
CA GLU A 103 3.07 -11.91 18.67
C GLU A 103 3.28 -11.52 17.21
N ARG A 104 4.27 -10.67 16.91
CA ARG A 104 4.61 -10.28 15.54
C ARG A 104 5.14 -11.44 14.71
N ILE A 105 5.88 -12.37 15.32
CA ILE A 105 6.30 -13.62 14.67
C ILE A 105 5.07 -14.47 14.31
N ALA A 106 4.12 -14.63 15.23
CA ALA A 106 2.87 -15.37 14.96
C ALA A 106 2.03 -14.68 13.88
N TRP A 107 1.83 -13.36 13.99
CA TRP A 107 1.14 -12.52 13.01
C TRP A 107 1.72 -12.69 11.60
N ARG A 108 3.05 -12.71 11.47
CA ARG A 108 3.75 -12.89 10.19
C ARG A 108 3.51 -14.29 9.60
N LYS A 109 3.51 -15.32 10.45
CA LYS A 109 3.20 -16.69 10.01
C LYS A 109 1.78 -16.77 9.44
N ASP A 110 0.81 -16.18 10.14
CA ASP A 110 -0.60 -16.16 9.70
C ASP A 110 -0.78 -15.33 8.42
N MET A 111 -0.09 -14.19 8.32
CA MET A 111 -0.06 -13.35 7.12
C MET A 111 0.37 -14.16 5.89
N PHE A 112 1.49 -14.89 5.98
CA PHE A 112 1.95 -15.71 4.87
C PHE A 112 0.99 -16.86 4.54
N ALA A 113 0.40 -17.50 5.55
CA ALA A 113 -0.59 -18.55 5.30
C ALA A 113 -1.81 -18.04 4.52
N VAL A 114 -2.30 -16.83 4.84
CA VAL A 114 -3.45 -16.22 4.16
C VAL A 114 -3.08 -15.71 2.76
N LEU A 115 -1.93 -15.07 2.61
CA LEU A 115 -1.52 -14.39 1.37
C LEU A 115 -0.69 -15.29 0.43
N ASP A 116 -0.56 -16.59 0.74
CA ASP A 116 0.19 -17.53 -0.09
C ASP A 116 -0.37 -17.62 -1.53
N GLY A 117 0.51 -17.77 -2.52
CA GLY A 117 0.11 -17.86 -3.92
C GLY A 117 -0.33 -16.53 -4.57
N SER A 118 -0.17 -15.40 -3.89
CA SER A 118 -0.28 -14.07 -4.51
C SER A 118 0.93 -13.76 -5.40
N ASP A 119 0.68 -13.12 -6.54
CA ASP A 119 1.74 -12.67 -7.46
C ASP A 119 2.37 -11.35 -6.95
N LEU A 120 1.53 -10.45 -6.44
CA LEU A 120 1.90 -9.16 -5.87
C LEU A 120 1.47 -9.10 -4.40
N LEU A 121 2.42 -8.90 -3.49
CA LEU A 121 2.11 -8.56 -2.09
C LEU A 121 2.14 -7.05 -1.89
N PHE A 122 1.04 -6.51 -1.38
CA PHE A 122 0.94 -5.11 -0.99
C PHE A 122 0.98 -4.97 0.53
N PHE A 123 1.83 -4.05 1.02
CA PHE A 123 1.95 -3.74 2.44
C PHE A 123 1.56 -2.30 2.72
N ASP A 124 0.70 -2.09 3.72
CA ASP A 124 0.14 -0.80 4.10
C ASP A 124 0.52 -0.36 5.54
N PRO A 125 1.82 -0.29 5.88
CA PRO A 125 2.24 0.14 7.21
C PRO A 125 1.74 1.54 7.52
N ASP A 126 1.49 1.81 8.81
CA ASP A 126 0.97 3.12 9.26
C ASP A 126 1.93 4.28 8.94
N ASN A 127 3.24 4.04 9.00
CA ASN A 127 4.26 5.03 8.66
C ASN A 127 5.07 4.65 7.41
N GLY A 128 5.47 3.39 7.26
CA GLY A 128 6.32 2.97 6.15
C GLY A 128 7.31 1.86 6.50
N ILE A 129 8.43 1.84 5.78
CA ILE A 129 9.55 0.93 5.96
C ILE A 129 10.37 1.33 7.19
N GLU A 130 10.98 0.33 7.82
CA GLU A 130 11.97 0.37 8.90
C GLU A 130 12.79 1.66 8.98
N VAL A 131 12.92 2.18 10.20
CA VAL A 131 13.79 3.31 10.53
C VAL A 131 14.66 2.98 11.75
N PRO A 132 15.89 3.52 11.84
CA PRO A 132 16.83 3.17 12.93
C PRO A 132 16.28 3.44 14.34
N SER A 133 15.42 4.44 14.49
CA SER A 133 14.86 4.83 15.79
C SER A 133 13.72 3.94 16.30
N LYS A 134 13.28 2.96 15.51
CA LYS A 134 12.12 2.09 15.81
C LYS A 134 12.47 0.64 15.54
N ALA A 135 13.25 0.03 16.44
CA ALA A 135 13.54 -1.40 16.38
C ALA A 135 12.28 -2.26 16.56
N VAL A 136 12.24 -3.41 15.89
CA VAL A 136 11.16 -4.40 16.05
C VAL A 136 11.04 -4.85 17.51
N GLY A 137 9.83 -5.11 17.99
CA GLY A 137 9.61 -5.51 19.37
C GLY A 137 9.56 -4.35 20.37
N ARG A 138 9.66 -3.10 19.89
CA ARG A 138 9.63 -1.88 20.73
C ARG A 138 8.36 -1.07 20.48
N LYS A 139 8.11 -0.11 21.37
CA LYS A 139 6.96 0.80 21.28
C LYS A 139 6.90 1.50 19.92
N ASP A 140 5.72 1.46 19.30
CA ASP A 140 5.39 1.96 17.95
C ASP A 140 6.06 1.19 16.79
N SER A 141 6.67 0.03 17.03
CA SER A 141 7.23 -0.80 15.94
C SER A 141 6.15 -1.33 14.99
N SER A 142 4.93 -1.54 15.49
CA SER A 142 3.73 -1.92 14.71
C SER A 142 3.41 -0.97 13.54
N LYS A 143 3.90 0.28 13.59
CA LYS A 143 3.67 1.27 12.52
C LYS A 143 4.55 1.09 11.29
N TYR A 144 5.55 0.20 11.36
CA TYR A 144 6.54 0.02 10.31
C TYR A 144 6.55 -1.42 9.80
N ILE A 145 6.95 -1.61 8.55
CA ILE A 145 7.36 -2.92 8.01
C ILE A 145 8.88 -3.04 8.01
N TYR A 146 9.40 -4.18 8.42
CA TYR A 146 10.84 -4.40 8.59
C TYR A 146 11.48 -5.08 7.37
N TRP A 147 12.77 -4.85 7.17
CA TRP A 147 13.49 -5.42 6.03
C TRP A 147 13.52 -6.95 6.06
N GLU A 148 13.57 -7.56 7.24
CA GLU A 148 13.41 -9.01 7.39
C GLU A 148 12.08 -9.49 6.80
N GLU A 149 10.97 -8.79 7.09
CA GLU A 149 9.63 -9.13 6.60
C GLU A 149 9.53 -8.93 5.09
N LEU A 150 10.11 -7.85 4.55
CA LEU A 150 10.15 -7.57 3.11
C LEU A 150 11.00 -8.57 2.33
N THR A 151 12.20 -8.87 2.82
CA THR A 151 13.11 -9.84 2.18
C THR A 151 12.53 -11.25 2.22
N GLU A 152 11.85 -11.61 3.30
CA GLU A 152 11.13 -12.87 3.42
C GLU A 152 9.94 -12.95 2.45
N SER A 153 9.20 -11.85 2.31
CA SER A 153 8.09 -11.73 1.35
C SER A 153 8.57 -11.79 -0.10
N TRP A 154 9.73 -11.17 -0.39
CA TRP A 154 10.36 -11.20 -1.71
C TRP A 154 10.69 -12.61 -2.17
N LYS A 155 11.05 -13.52 -1.24
CA LYS A 155 11.31 -14.94 -1.55
C LYS A 155 10.04 -15.72 -1.95
N ARG A 156 8.85 -15.23 -1.59
CA ARG A 156 7.56 -15.94 -1.76
C ARG A 156 6.67 -15.38 -2.85
N ALA A 157 6.79 -14.09 -3.16
CA ALA A 157 5.97 -13.42 -4.18
C ALA A 157 6.83 -12.85 -5.31
N LYS A 158 6.23 -12.67 -6.50
CA LYS A 158 6.91 -12.16 -7.69
C LYS A 158 7.22 -10.67 -7.59
N SER A 159 6.36 -9.93 -6.91
CA SER A 159 6.44 -8.48 -6.77
C SER A 159 5.97 -8.04 -5.39
N LEU A 160 6.52 -6.92 -4.91
CA LEU A 160 6.08 -6.23 -3.70
C LEU A 160 5.67 -4.80 -4.05
N LEU A 161 4.61 -4.31 -3.43
CA LEU A 161 4.22 -2.90 -3.42
C LEU A 161 4.17 -2.43 -1.97
N VAL A 162 4.95 -1.42 -1.60
CA VAL A 162 5.00 -0.94 -0.22
C VAL A 162 4.52 0.51 -0.16
N PHE A 163 3.50 0.77 0.65
CA PHE A 163 3.05 2.12 0.97
C PHE A 163 4.01 2.79 1.96
N GLN A 164 4.32 4.06 1.69
CA GLN A 164 5.30 4.84 2.45
C GLN A 164 4.82 6.28 2.61
N HIS A 165 4.70 6.77 3.85
CA HIS A 165 4.53 8.20 4.07
C HIS A 165 5.84 8.95 3.85
N PHE A 166 5.76 10.15 3.27
CA PHE A 166 6.91 11.03 3.20
C PHE A 166 7.27 11.56 4.59
N PRO A 167 8.54 11.40 5.03
CA PRO A 167 9.04 12.11 6.21
C PRO A 167 9.29 13.59 5.89
N ARG A 168 9.61 14.38 6.94
CA ARG A 168 9.96 15.80 6.81
C ARG A 168 11.40 15.96 6.29
N MET A 169 11.58 15.71 5.00
CA MET A 169 12.85 15.92 4.29
C MET A 169 12.60 16.16 2.79
N LYS A 170 13.66 16.45 2.03
CA LYS A 170 13.56 16.65 0.58
C LYS A 170 13.08 15.36 -0.11
N ARG A 171 11.99 15.47 -0.87
CA ARG A 171 11.28 14.32 -1.45
C ARG A 171 12.13 13.51 -2.41
N ASN A 172 12.85 14.16 -3.33
CA ASN A 172 13.60 13.44 -4.36
C ASN A 172 14.77 12.67 -3.73
N GLU A 173 15.53 13.30 -2.83
CA GLU A 173 16.60 12.61 -2.07
C GLU A 173 16.06 11.41 -1.29
N TYR A 174 14.89 11.56 -0.65
CA TYR A 174 14.25 10.45 0.05
C TYR A 174 13.82 9.32 -0.89
N ILE A 175 13.22 9.64 -2.04
CA ILE A 175 12.79 8.64 -3.01
C ILE A 175 13.99 7.87 -3.55
N SER A 176 15.06 8.55 -4.00
CA SER A 176 16.27 7.91 -4.50
C SER A 176 16.87 6.98 -3.46
N ALA A 177 17.02 7.44 -2.22
CA ALA A 177 17.54 6.61 -1.13
C ALA A 177 16.66 5.39 -0.81
N ARG A 178 15.33 5.49 -0.93
CA ARG A 178 14.42 4.33 -0.75
C ARG A 178 14.52 3.34 -1.91
N VAL A 179 14.66 3.83 -3.14
CA VAL A 179 14.81 2.99 -4.33
C VAL A 179 16.12 2.22 -4.25
N GLU A 180 17.23 2.88 -3.94
CA GLU A 180 18.55 2.26 -3.76
C GLU A 180 18.56 1.24 -2.62
N GLU A 181 17.98 1.57 -1.47
CA GLU A 181 17.90 0.62 -0.36
C GLU A 181 17.05 -0.60 -0.73
N MET A 182 15.87 -0.40 -1.34
CA MET A 182 15.02 -1.52 -1.73
C MET A 182 15.69 -2.41 -2.79
N ALA A 183 16.35 -1.82 -3.79
CA ALA A 183 17.07 -2.58 -4.82
C ALA A 183 18.25 -3.38 -4.24
N SER A 184 19.00 -2.80 -3.29
CA SER A 184 20.12 -3.50 -2.63
C SER A 184 19.66 -4.62 -1.69
N ARG A 185 18.55 -4.42 -0.97
CA ARG A 185 17.98 -5.43 -0.05
C ARG A 185 17.23 -6.54 -0.78
N LEU A 186 16.59 -6.23 -1.91
CA LEU A 186 15.82 -7.17 -2.72
C LEU A 186 16.59 -7.51 -4.00
N SER A 187 17.60 -8.36 -3.88
CA SER A 187 18.50 -8.69 -4.98
C SER A 187 17.73 -9.17 -6.23
N GLY A 188 18.13 -8.62 -7.39
CA GLY A 188 17.49 -8.91 -8.68
C GLY A 188 16.17 -8.19 -8.92
N SER A 189 15.76 -7.27 -8.04
CA SER A 189 14.58 -6.44 -8.26
C SER A 189 14.87 -5.24 -9.18
N LEU A 190 13.87 -4.88 -9.97
CA LEU A 190 13.70 -3.51 -10.46
C LEU A 190 12.72 -2.80 -9.55
N VAL A 191 13.02 -1.54 -9.20
CA VAL A 191 12.21 -0.75 -8.28
C VAL A 191 11.67 0.49 -9.00
N ILE A 192 10.35 0.63 -9.04
CA ILE A 192 9.65 1.80 -9.58
C ILE A 192 9.00 2.58 -8.43
N PRO A 193 9.43 3.83 -8.19
CA PRO A 193 8.76 4.73 -7.25
C PRO A 193 7.55 5.40 -7.90
N LEU A 194 6.35 5.12 -7.37
CA LEU A 194 5.11 5.80 -7.74
C LEU A 194 4.72 6.76 -6.62
N ARG A 195 4.74 8.07 -6.86
CA ARG A 195 4.44 9.07 -5.82
C ARG A 195 3.11 9.78 -6.07
N SER A 196 2.44 10.12 -4.98
CA SER A 196 1.41 11.14 -4.93
C SER A 196 1.95 12.37 -4.15
N PRO A 197 1.14 13.41 -3.89
CA PRO A 197 1.60 14.56 -3.10
C PRO A 197 2.07 14.21 -1.68
N ASN A 198 1.51 13.17 -1.06
CA ASN A 198 1.73 12.90 0.38
C ASN A 198 2.39 11.55 0.67
N VAL A 199 2.40 10.64 -0.31
CA VAL A 199 2.86 9.27 -0.12
C VAL A 199 3.65 8.79 -1.32
N LEU A 200 4.41 7.73 -1.08
CA LEU A 200 5.18 6.98 -2.05
C LEU A 200 4.69 5.52 -2.03
N PHE A 201 4.63 4.92 -3.19
CA PHE A 201 4.46 3.48 -3.36
C PHE A 201 5.73 2.95 -4.03
N LEU A 202 6.44 2.07 -3.34
CA LEU A 202 7.66 1.44 -3.86
C LEU A 202 7.27 0.08 -4.45
N LEU A 203 7.30 -0.02 -5.78
CA LEU A 203 7.03 -1.26 -6.50
C LEU A 203 8.36 -1.96 -6.80
N ALA A 204 8.63 -3.10 -6.17
CA ALA A 204 9.72 -3.99 -6.55
C ALA A 204 9.18 -5.19 -7.32
N PHE A 205 9.79 -5.53 -8.46
CA PHE A 205 9.39 -6.67 -9.28
C PHE A 205 10.58 -7.31 -9.99
N ARG A 206 10.45 -8.59 -10.35
CA ARG A 206 11.51 -9.29 -11.10
C ARG A 206 11.38 -8.96 -12.57
N PRO A 207 12.49 -8.70 -13.30
CA PRO A 207 12.46 -8.48 -14.74
C PRO A 207 11.73 -9.59 -15.52
N THR A 208 11.88 -10.83 -15.06
CA THR A 208 11.25 -12.03 -15.65
C THR A 208 9.72 -12.06 -15.52
N ASP A 209 9.14 -11.29 -14.60
CA ASP A 209 7.70 -11.20 -14.34
C ASP A 209 7.16 -9.79 -14.66
N SER A 210 7.73 -9.13 -15.68
CA SER A 210 7.46 -7.72 -15.97
C SER A 210 6.20 -7.48 -16.82
N THR A 211 5.69 -8.45 -17.58
CA THR A 211 4.57 -8.24 -18.53
C THR A 211 3.32 -7.65 -17.85
N GLN A 212 2.84 -8.29 -16.78
CA GLN A 212 1.67 -7.79 -16.04
C GLN A 212 1.98 -6.47 -15.31
N ILE A 213 3.22 -6.26 -14.86
CA ILE A 213 3.65 -5.01 -14.23
C ILE A 213 3.60 -3.86 -15.23
N LEU A 214 4.11 -4.07 -16.45
CA LEU A 214 4.09 -3.07 -17.53
C LEU A 214 2.65 -2.75 -17.94
N SER A 215 1.78 -3.77 -18.09
CA SER A 215 0.35 -3.55 -18.35
C SER A 215 -0.35 -2.80 -17.21
N ALA A 216 -0.07 -3.13 -15.95
CA ALA A 216 -0.59 -2.38 -14.81
C ALA A 216 -0.16 -0.92 -14.86
N MET A 217 1.07 -0.67 -15.29
CA MET A 217 1.61 0.67 -15.40
C MET A 217 0.96 1.50 -16.52
N GLU A 218 0.58 0.88 -17.64
CA GLU A 218 -0.25 1.53 -18.66
C GLU A 218 -1.63 1.93 -18.11
N PHE A 219 -2.25 1.07 -17.29
CA PHE A 219 -3.51 1.44 -16.62
C PHE A 219 -3.31 2.59 -15.62
N ILE A 220 -2.20 2.62 -14.90
CA ILE A 220 -1.88 3.71 -13.97
C ILE A 220 -1.66 5.01 -14.75
N GLU A 221 -0.89 4.99 -15.83
CA GLU A 221 -0.66 6.18 -16.66
C GLU A 221 -1.96 6.72 -17.24
N LYS A 222 -2.80 5.82 -17.79
CA LYS A 222 -4.08 6.18 -18.38
C LYS A 222 -5.06 6.82 -17.38
N ASN A 223 -5.15 6.27 -16.18
CA ASN A 223 -6.23 6.63 -15.24
C ASN A 223 -5.76 7.56 -14.12
N TRP A 224 -4.46 7.55 -13.77
CA TRP A 224 -3.92 8.18 -12.57
C TRP A 224 -2.77 9.17 -12.81
N SER A 225 -2.31 9.40 -14.05
CA SER A 225 -1.18 10.32 -14.37
C SER A 225 -1.31 11.75 -13.82
N ARG A 226 -2.54 12.24 -13.57
CA ARG A 226 -2.74 13.56 -12.93
C ARG A 226 -2.48 13.56 -11.42
N ARG A 227 -2.37 12.40 -10.78
CA ARG A 227 -2.32 12.22 -9.32
C ARG A 227 -1.16 11.34 -8.84
N VAL A 228 -0.67 10.46 -9.71
CA VAL A 228 0.41 9.53 -9.47
C VAL A 228 1.46 9.73 -10.55
N TRP A 229 2.69 9.94 -10.12
CA TRP A 229 3.83 10.19 -11.01
C TRP A 229 4.93 9.19 -10.72
N ARG A 230 5.59 8.72 -11.79
CA ARG A 230 6.87 8.05 -11.66
C ARG A 230 7.94 9.08 -11.34
N HIS A 231 8.76 8.80 -10.34
CA HIS A 231 9.99 9.56 -10.16
C HIS A 231 11.08 8.93 -11.04
N ASN A 232 11.35 9.55 -12.17
CA ASN A 232 12.58 9.30 -12.92
C ASN A 232 13.62 10.20 -12.25
N GLY A 233 14.55 9.60 -11.51
CA GLY A 233 15.62 10.36 -10.85
C GLY A 233 16.36 11.24 -11.86
N THR A 234 16.74 12.43 -11.43
CA THR A 234 17.88 13.19 -11.98
C THR A 234 19.13 12.72 -11.30
#